data_AF-A0A0V0UT76-F1
#
_entry.id   AF-A0A0V0UT76-F1
#
_cell.length_a   1.000
_cell.length_b   1.000
_cell.length_c   1.000
_cell.angle_alpha   90.00
_cell.angle_beta   90.00
_cell.angle_gamma   90.00
#
_symmetry.space_group_name_H-M   'P 1'
#
loop_
_entity.id
_entity.type
_entity.pdbx_description
1 polymer ?
#
loop_
_entity_poly.entity_id
_entity_poly.type
_entity_poly.pdbx_seq_one_letter_code
_entity_poly.pdbx_strand_id
1 'polypeptide(L)'
;LSKVYNIKASFHHIIEFIFKVSLNSSTAKRKADMAFSIIAVLFVAAVGFEISSADTCPEFGEWKPWTECLWYPMQNIYDKMTASCGLPGHRNLTNILPLPPGFTIPPPCGHCSFKTRCRTRPKKEGCYPFDGEREICHEHGDICTIAKLPGIGCGWTVLQEVVKQCLSRPDIPEYMRAGYKKLFHMLPQGHCIEKDNQCKCCCGDYEPNEDGTECVKQQDHQCAPFNEPGDWSECLWFPLADMFKKVQSHCGVEGKPEGLSPSSLAPAGFQIPEKCGFCSFRLKCQSREKKEGCFPLKVDKKSCGAEDCPTCGDVCTLDKQNNSCAFTKAMGMKFWNSFAHKAKESNLAHWRRDGYADLFKFLPYGHCKEVGDKCKCCCHPYEPNEDGTACVVKQYCKSLEETGGKKQQQDQPESEKKAENMPETTGNASQHQHRHHHGDSSSESHEQHHHHHH
;
A
#
# COMPACT_ATOMS: atom_id res chain seq x y z
N LEU A 1 -19.53 22.42 19.06
CA LEU A 1 -20.34 22.02 20.25
C LEU A 1 -21.50 23.00 20.56
N SER A 2 -21.34 24.32 20.47
CA SER A 2 -22.44 25.29 20.76
C SER A 2 -23.59 25.37 19.72
N LYS A 3 -23.43 24.81 18.51
CA LYS A 3 -24.48 24.84 17.47
C LYS A 3 -25.43 23.63 17.50
N VAL A 4 -25.06 22.52 18.15
CA VAL A 4 -25.89 21.30 18.25
C VAL A 4 -26.89 21.38 19.41
N TYR A 5 -26.52 22.08 20.49
CA TYR A 5 -27.44 22.32 21.62
C TYR A 5 -28.62 23.23 21.27
N ASN A 6 -28.45 24.17 20.32
CA ASN A 6 -29.51 25.10 19.94
C ASN A 6 -30.66 24.43 19.15
N ILE A 7 -30.40 23.33 18.43
CA ILE A 7 -31.45 22.63 17.67
C ILE A 7 -32.36 21.82 18.61
N LYS A 8 -31.81 21.23 19.68
CA LYS A 8 -32.60 20.50 20.70
C LYS A 8 -33.56 21.43 21.47
N ALA A 9 -33.11 22.63 21.82
CA ALA A 9 -33.93 23.60 22.53
C ALA A 9 -35.10 24.13 21.66
N SER A 10 -34.85 24.40 20.36
CA SER A 10 -35.89 24.84 19.44
C SER A 10 -36.95 23.76 19.17
N PHE A 11 -36.56 22.48 19.10
CA PHE A 11 -37.51 21.39 18.84
C PHE A 11 -38.47 21.17 20.02
N HIS A 12 -37.97 21.31 21.25
CA HIS A 12 -38.79 21.13 22.45
C HIS A 12 -39.87 22.22 22.59
N HIS A 13 -39.52 23.47 22.24
CA HIS A 13 -40.47 24.59 22.21
C HIS A 13 -41.52 24.47 21.11
N ILE A 14 -41.15 23.92 19.94
CA ILE A 14 -42.10 23.67 18.85
C ILE A 14 -43.12 22.60 19.26
N ILE A 15 -42.67 21.52 19.92
CA ILE A 15 -43.56 20.46 20.42
C ILE A 15 -44.51 21.01 21.51
N GLU A 16 -44.01 21.78 22.48
CA GLU A 16 -44.88 22.39 23.50
C GLU A 16 -45.91 23.36 22.90
N PHE A 17 -45.54 24.13 21.88
CA PHE A 17 -46.45 25.05 21.21
C PHE A 17 -47.58 24.31 20.48
N ILE A 18 -47.24 23.23 19.77
CA ILE A 18 -48.23 22.39 19.06
C ILE A 18 -49.21 21.72 20.05
N PHE A 19 -48.72 21.26 21.21
CA PHE A 19 -49.57 20.69 22.26
C PHE A 19 -50.50 21.72 22.90
N LYS A 20 -50.02 22.95 23.17
CA LYS A 20 -50.84 24.02 23.73
C LYS A 20 -51.94 24.49 22.77
N VAL A 21 -51.67 24.55 21.47
CA VAL A 21 -52.67 24.91 20.45
C VAL A 21 -53.75 23.83 20.29
N SER A 22 -53.41 22.54 20.48
CA SER A 22 -54.37 21.43 20.36
C SER A 22 -55.48 21.42 21.41
N LEU A 23 -55.28 22.01 22.58
CA LEU A 23 -56.25 21.95 23.68
C LEU A 23 -57.37 23.00 23.59
N ASN A 24 -57.25 24.02 22.72
CA ASN A 24 -58.19 25.16 22.68
C ASN A 24 -59.12 25.22 21.44
N SER A 25 -59.16 24.20 20.58
CA SER A 25 -59.97 24.24 19.35
C SER A 25 -61.26 23.41 19.46
N SER A 26 -62.42 24.08 19.31
CA SER A 26 -63.78 23.56 19.57
C SER A 26 -64.47 22.83 18.41
N THR A 27 -63.75 22.47 17.35
CA THR A 27 -64.36 21.77 16.18
C THR A 27 -63.62 20.47 15.83
N ALA A 28 -64.37 19.37 15.74
CA ALA A 28 -63.86 18.01 15.54
C ALA A 28 -63.01 17.85 14.27
N LYS A 29 -63.29 18.63 13.22
CA LYS A 29 -62.54 18.62 11.95
C LYS A 29 -61.08 19.09 12.12
N ARG A 30 -60.84 20.13 12.93
CA ARG A 30 -59.48 20.63 13.22
C ARG A 30 -58.65 19.65 14.08
N LYS A 31 -59.30 18.84 14.92
CA LYS A 31 -58.61 17.82 15.72
C LYS A 31 -58.12 16.66 14.86
N ALA A 32 -58.89 16.27 13.84
CA ALA A 32 -58.49 15.24 12.88
C ALA A 32 -57.31 15.69 12.00
N ASP A 33 -57.37 16.92 11.46
CA ASP A 33 -56.29 17.46 10.61
C ASP A 33 -54.97 17.68 11.40
N MET A 34 -55.06 18.09 12.68
CA MET A 34 -53.89 18.22 13.54
C MET A 34 -53.32 16.86 13.97
N ALA A 35 -54.16 15.85 14.25
CA ALA A 35 -53.70 14.49 14.54
C ALA A 35 -52.96 13.88 13.34
N PHE A 36 -53.46 14.09 12.12
CA PHE A 36 -52.80 13.62 10.90
C PHE A 36 -51.46 14.33 10.66
N SER A 37 -51.38 15.63 10.96
CA SER A 37 -50.14 16.41 10.85
C SER A 37 -49.10 16.01 11.90
N ILE A 38 -49.51 15.72 13.14
CA ILE A 38 -48.62 15.23 14.20
C ILE A 38 -48.09 13.84 13.84
N ILE A 39 -48.95 12.95 13.34
CA ILE A 39 -48.54 11.62 12.89
C ILE A 39 -47.56 11.74 11.71
N ALA A 40 -47.82 12.61 10.73
CA ALA A 40 -46.91 12.83 9.61
C ALA A 40 -45.56 13.41 10.04
N VAL A 41 -45.53 14.36 10.98
CA VAL A 41 -44.28 14.90 11.54
C VAL A 41 -43.52 13.86 12.35
N LEU A 42 -44.21 13.02 13.13
CA LEU A 42 -43.59 11.91 13.85
C LEU A 42 -43.07 10.83 12.90
N PHE A 43 -43.76 10.56 11.79
CA PHE A 43 -43.30 9.63 10.76
C PHE A 43 -42.09 10.19 10.00
N VAL A 44 -42.10 11.47 9.62
CA VAL A 44 -40.94 12.12 8.99
C VAL A 44 -39.77 12.25 9.96
N ALA A 45 -40.01 12.44 11.25
CA ALA A 45 -38.96 12.43 12.27
C ALA A 45 -38.42 11.01 12.52
N ALA A 46 -39.26 9.97 12.52
CA ALA A 46 -38.82 8.58 12.66
C ALA A 46 -38.07 8.09 11.42
N VAL A 47 -38.60 8.34 10.22
CA VAL A 47 -37.94 8.03 8.94
C VAL A 47 -36.69 8.90 8.74
N GLY A 48 -36.72 10.17 9.17
CA GLY A 48 -35.55 11.05 9.16
C GLY A 48 -34.47 10.69 10.18
N PHE A 49 -34.83 10.02 11.28
CA PHE A 49 -33.87 9.47 12.24
C PHE A 49 -33.25 8.15 11.75
N GLU A 50 -34.01 7.31 11.03
CA GLU A 50 -33.46 6.09 10.41
C GLU A 50 -32.55 6.39 9.20
N ILE A 51 -32.68 7.56 8.57
CA ILE A 51 -31.81 8.00 7.46
C ILE A 51 -30.49 8.63 7.97
N SER A 52 -30.31 8.83 9.28
CA SER A 52 -29.10 9.46 9.85
C SER A 52 -28.22 8.54 10.71
N SER A 53 -28.48 7.22 10.76
CA SER A 53 -27.43 6.28 11.16
C SER A 53 -26.54 5.94 9.97
N ALA A 54 -25.96 6.96 9.33
CA ALA A 54 -24.71 6.75 8.62
C ALA A 54 -23.74 6.26 9.70
N ASP A 55 -23.48 4.96 9.67
CA ASP A 55 -22.73 4.20 10.64
C ASP A 55 -21.38 4.86 10.93
N THR A 56 -21.33 5.79 11.88
CA THR A 56 -20.11 6.55 12.17
C THR A 56 -19.01 5.57 12.57
N CYS A 57 -17.82 5.79 12.05
CA CYS A 57 -16.70 4.93 12.42
C CYS A 57 -16.41 5.08 13.90
N PRO A 58 -16.05 3.99 14.61
CA PRO A 58 -15.55 4.08 15.97
C PRO A 58 -14.43 5.10 16.08
N GLU A 59 -14.38 5.82 17.19
CA GLU A 59 -13.28 6.74 17.46
C GLU A 59 -11.96 5.98 17.60
N PHE A 60 -10.87 6.66 17.26
CA PHE A 60 -9.55 6.14 17.56
C PHE A 60 -9.29 6.24 19.06
N GLY A 61 -8.60 5.23 19.61
CA GLY A 61 -8.04 5.33 20.95
C GLY A 61 -6.91 6.36 21.03
N GLU A 62 -6.30 6.42 22.20
CA GLU A 62 -5.15 7.29 22.48
C GLU A 62 -3.95 6.99 21.58
N TRP A 63 -3.11 8.00 21.39
CA TRP A 63 -1.83 7.85 20.71
C TRP A 63 -0.89 6.99 21.53
N LYS A 64 -0.31 5.97 20.89
CA LYS A 64 0.84 5.25 21.45
C LYS A 64 2.09 6.15 21.42
N PRO A 65 3.12 5.83 22.22
CA PRO A 65 4.35 6.62 22.26
C PRO A 65 5.04 6.72 20.89
N TRP A 66 5.81 7.78 20.70
CA TRP A 66 6.73 7.91 19.57
C TRP A 66 7.80 6.83 19.62
N THR A 67 8.16 6.30 18.45
CA THR A 67 9.34 5.45 18.29
C THR A 67 10.64 6.26 18.40
N GLU A 68 11.77 5.57 18.53
CA GLU A 68 13.05 6.10 18.10
C GLU A 68 13.06 6.46 16.61
N CYS A 69 14.11 7.16 16.17
CA CYS A 69 14.34 7.45 14.75
C CYS A 69 14.51 6.14 13.97
N LEU A 70 13.55 5.84 13.10
CA LEU A 70 13.50 4.62 12.32
C LEU A 70 14.46 4.68 11.14
N TRP A 71 15.11 3.56 10.86
CA TRP A 71 16.07 3.45 9.76
C TRP A 71 15.99 2.10 9.06
N TYR A 72 16.47 2.09 7.81
CA TYR A 72 16.56 0.90 6.96
C TYR A 72 17.38 -0.22 7.63
N PRO A 73 17.16 -1.51 7.28
CA PRO A 73 16.41 -2.03 6.13
C PRO A 73 14.89 -1.84 6.21
N MET A 74 14.20 -1.97 5.07
CA MET A 74 12.74 -1.82 4.99
C MET A 74 11.99 -2.75 5.96
N GLN A 75 12.54 -3.96 6.20
CA GLN A 75 12.03 -4.89 7.21
C GLN A 75 12.02 -4.26 8.61
N ASN A 76 13.12 -3.63 9.04
CA ASN A 76 13.21 -2.99 10.35
C ASN A 76 12.21 -1.84 10.50
N ILE A 77 12.10 -0.98 9.47
CA ILE A 77 11.09 0.09 9.46
C ILE A 77 9.69 -0.50 9.62
N TYR A 78 9.36 -1.53 8.83
CA TYR A 78 8.06 -2.20 8.88
C TYR A 78 7.76 -2.84 10.24
N ASP A 79 8.73 -3.56 10.83
CA ASP A 79 8.56 -4.21 12.13
C ASP A 79 8.34 -3.18 13.24
N LYS A 80 9.10 -2.07 13.23
CA LYS A 80 8.93 -0.98 14.19
C LYS A 80 7.62 -0.22 14.01
N MET A 81 7.19 0.02 12.77
CA MET A 81 5.89 0.64 12.47
C MET A 81 4.71 -0.25 12.87
N THR A 82 4.80 -1.56 12.65
CA THR A 82 3.73 -2.49 13.07
C THR A 82 3.70 -2.65 14.59
N ALA A 83 4.86 -2.74 15.23
CA ALA A 83 4.99 -2.77 16.69
C ALA A 83 4.44 -1.48 17.34
N SER A 84 4.66 -0.31 16.74
CA SER A 84 4.10 0.96 17.26
C SER A 84 2.56 0.98 17.19
N CYS A 85 1.95 0.22 16.28
CA CYS A 85 0.50 -0.03 16.26
C CYS A 85 0.06 -1.20 17.16
N GLY A 86 0.98 -1.94 17.79
CA GLY A 86 0.69 -3.15 18.58
C GLY A 86 0.29 -4.36 17.73
N LEU A 87 0.80 -4.43 16.50
CA LEU A 87 0.61 -5.55 15.59
C LEU A 87 1.90 -6.37 15.48
N PRO A 88 1.80 -7.69 15.24
CA PRO A 88 2.96 -8.48 14.88
C PRO A 88 3.46 -8.13 13.46
N GLY A 89 4.78 -8.09 13.30
CA GLY A 89 5.41 -8.09 11.98
C GLY A 89 5.14 -9.41 11.27
N HIS A 90 4.27 -9.41 10.27
CA HIS A 90 3.80 -10.62 9.58
C HIS A 90 4.31 -10.72 8.13
N ARG A 91 4.86 -9.64 7.58
CA ARG A 91 5.42 -9.60 6.24
C ARG A 91 6.93 -9.75 6.32
N ASN A 92 7.46 -10.56 5.41
CA ASN A 92 8.87 -10.56 5.09
C ASN A 92 9.10 -9.64 3.89
N LEU A 93 9.64 -8.45 4.14
CA LEU A 93 10.07 -7.44 3.18
C LEU A 93 11.56 -7.52 2.86
N THR A 94 12.24 -8.57 3.33
CA THR A 94 13.64 -8.84 2.98
C THR A 94 13.74 -9.23 1.51
N ASN A 95 14.70 -8.66 0.79
CA ASN A 95 14.99 -8.99 -0.62
C ASN A 95 13.82 -8.82 -1.60
N ILE A 96 12.87 -7.92 -1.33
CA ILE A 96 11.79 -7.58 -2.28
C ILE A 96 12.32 -7.03 -3.61
N LEU A 97 13.52 -6.46 -3.60
CA LEU A 97 14.30 -6.08 -4.77
C LEU A 97 15.75 -6.54 -4.62
N PRO A 98 16.43 -6.92 -5.71
CA PRO A 98 17.84 -7.26 -5.68
C PRO A 98 18.66 -6.00 -5.34
N LEU A 99 19.37 -6.06 -4.22
CA LEU A 99 20.34 -5.04 -3.84
C LEU A 99 21.68 -5.30 -4.56
N PRO A 100 22.52 -4.27 -4.75
CA PRO A 100 23.87 -4.47 -5.28
C PRO A 100 24.65 -5.50 -4.43
N PRO A 101 25.50 -6.34 -5.05
CA PRO A 101 26.37 -7.24 -4.29
C PRO A 101 27.22 -6.46 -3.27
N GLY A 102 27.26 -6.93 -2.01
CA GLY A 102 28.00 -6.26 -0.94
C GLY A 102 27.41 -4.92 -0.48
N PHE A 103 26.17 -4.59 -0.86
CA PHE A 103 25.53 -3.35 -0.45
C PHE A 103 25.36 -3.29 1.07
N THR A 104 25.90 -2.22 1.66
CA THR A 104 25.69 -1.86 3.07
C THR A 104 24.78 -0.66 3.15
N ILE A 105 23.80 -0.72 4.04
CA ILE A 105 22.94 0.42 4.36
C ILE A 105 23.78 1.45 5.13
N PRO A 106 23.87 2.72 4.69
CA PRO A 106 24.60 3.75 5.43
C PRO A 106 23.93 4.05 6.78
N PRO A 107 24.59 4.75 7.71
CA PRO A 107 23.92 5.29 8.89
C PRO A 107 22.78 6.27 8.50
N PRO A 108 21.87 6.61 9.44
CA PRO A 108 20.84 7.63 9.23
C PRO A 108 21.38 8.92 8.60
N CYS A 109 20.76 9.36 7.51
CA CYS A 109 21.21 10.47 6.68
C CYS A 109 20.05 11.12 5.91
N GLY A 110 20.32 12.26 5.30
CA GLY A 110 19.54 12.91 4.24
C GLY A 110 18.15 13.39 4.67
N HIS A 111 17.92 13.60 5.97
CA HIS A 111 16.57 13.84 6.52
C HIS A 111 15.58 12.70 6.20
N CYS A 112 16.09 11.49 5.93
CA CYS A 112 15.29 10.32 5.58
C CYS A 112 14.86 9.49 6.79
N SER A 113 15.44 9.75 7.96
CA SER A 113 15.09 9.08 9.21
C SER A 113 13.90 9.79 9.87
N PHE A 114 13.02 9.03 10.49
CA PHE A 114 11.78 9.58 11.05
C PHE A 114 11.29 8.76 12.26
N LYS A 115 10.60 9.42 13.18
CA LYS A 115 9.82 8.78 14.23
C LYS A 115 8.39 8.58 13.75
N THR A 116 7.72 7.60 14.30
CA THR A 116 6.28 7.42 14.08
C THR A 116 5.57 7.11 15.39
N ARG A 117 4.27 7.37 15.41
CA ARG A 117 3.36 6.87 16.43
C ARG A 117 2.04 6.45 15.78
N CYS A 118 1.31 5.59 16.46
CA CYS A 118 0.10 4.99 15.93
C CYS A 118 -1.03 5.04 16.95
N ARG A 119 -2.26 5.11 16.46
CA ARG A 119 -3.48 4.86 17.23
C ARG A 119 -4.38 3.92 16.46
N THR A 120 -5.20 3.18 17.20
CA THR A 120 -6.02 2.09 16.65
C THR A 120 -7.48 2.29 16.99
N ARG A 121 -8.37 1.76 16.15
CA ARG A 121 -9.80 1.62 16.44
C ARG A 121 -10.29 0.21 16.07
N PRO A 122 -11.45 -0.23 16.60
CA PRO A 122 -12.07 -1.48 16.16
C PRO A 122 -12.25 -1.55 14.64
N LYS A 123 -12.04 -2.74 14.07
CA LYS A 123 -12.32 -3.00 12.65
C LYS A 123 -13.82 -2.88 12.40
N LYS A 124 -14.20 -2.09 11.40
CA LYS A 124 -15.57 -1.94 10.89
C LYS A 124 -15.48 -1.69 9.38
N GLU A 125 -16.40 -2.24 8.61
CA GLU A 125 -16.45 -2.01 7.16
C GLU A 125 -16.58 -0.51 6.86
N GLY A 126 -15.84 -0.01 5.87
CA GLY A 126 -15.72 1.43 5.59
C GLY A 126 -14.78 2.21 6.53
N CYS A 127 -14.28 1.58 7.61
CA CYS A 127 -13.50 2.24 8.64
C CYS A 127 -12.09 1.63 8.78
N TYR A 128 -11.09 2.27 8.17
CA TYR A 128 -9.70 1.80 8.30
C TYR A 128 -9.24 1.81 9.77
N PRO A 129 -8.65 0.73 10.32
CA PRO A 129 -8.46 0.57 11.76
C PRO A 129 -7.23 1.28 12.34
N PHE A 130 -6.35 1.84 11.50
CA PHE A 130 -5.09 2.44 11.92
C PHE A 130 -4.99 3.91 11.53
N ASP A 131 -4.36 4.71 12.38
CA ASP A 131 -3.96 6.07 12.06
C ASP A 131 -2.55 6.32 12.57
N GLY A 132 -1.78 7.09 11.82
CA GLY A 132 -0.36 7.29 12.09
C GLY A 132 0.06 8.73 11.89
N GLU A 133 1.09 9.12 12.64
CA GLU A 133 1.81 10.38 12.49
C GLU A 133 3.30 10.12 12.31
N ARG A 134 4.00 11.12 11.74
CA ARG A 134 5.46 11.11 11.58
C ARG A 134 6.08 12.40 12.09
N GLU A 135 7.33 12.29 12.50
CA GLU A 135 8.24 13.41 12.79
C GLU A 135 9.60 13.10 12.15
N ILE A 136 10.16 14.02 11.36
CA ILE A 136 11.46 13.82 10.69
C ILE A 136 12.60 14.06 11.69
N CYS A 137 13.59 13.17 11.71
CA CYS A 137 14.79 13.32 12.53
C CYS A 137 15.83 14.16 11.79
N HIS A 138 15.74 15.48 11.92
CA HIS A 138 16.59 16.43 11.18
C HIS A 138 18.05 16.42 11.65
N GLU A 139 18.36 15.87 12.82
CA GLU A 139 19.72 15.61 13.31
C GLU A 139 20.53 14.68 12.38
N HIS A 140 19.84 13.92 11.52
CA HIS A 140 20.43 13.05 10.50
C HIS A 140 20.35 13.72 9.12
N GLY A 141 20.82 14.97 9.02
CA GLY A 141 20.68 15.82 7.84
C GLY A 141 21.76 15.66 6.77
N ASP A 142 22.92 15.09 7.11
CA ASP A 142 24.03 14.89 6.17
C ASP A 142 23.58 14.09 4.94
N ILE A 143 24.02 14.48 3.75
CA ILE A 143 23.54 13.86 2.51
C ILE A 143 23.81 12.34 2.47
N CYS A 144 22.81 11.56 2.08
CA CYS A 144 23.00 10.13 1.92
C CYS A 144 23.85 9.84 0.68
N THR A 145 24.86 8.98 0.85
CA THR A 145 25.62 8.41 -0.26
C THR A 145 25.34 6.91 -0.35
N ILE A 146 24.71 6.48 -1.44
CA ILE A 146 24.32 5.08 -1.65
C ILE A 146 24.69 4.58 -3.04
N ALA A 147 24.90 3.27 -3.18
CA ALA A 147 25.21 2.65 -4.47
C ALA A 147 24.04 2.78 -5.46
N LYS A 148 24.31 2.60 -6.75
CA LYS A 148 23.29 2.52 -7.80
C LYS A 148 22.57 1.17 -7.75
N LEU A 149 21.25 1.17 -7.89
CA LEU A 149 20.47 -0.05 -8.04
C LEU A 149 20.73 -0.70 -9.41
N PRO A 150 20.88 -2.04 -9.49
CA PRO A 150 21.08 -2.73 -10.76
C PRO A 150 19.92 -2.50 -11.73
N GLY A 151 20.20 -1.91 -12.90
CA GLY A 151 19.19 -1.63 -13.94
C GLY A 151 18.24 -0.47 -13.64
N ILE A 152 18.34 0.19 -12.48
CA ILE A 152 17.46 1.31 -12.06
C ILE A 152 18.27 2.59 -11.80
N GLY A 153 19.56 2.49 -11.44
CA GLY A 153 20.39 3.66 -11.12
C GLY A 153 20.01 4.25 -9.76
N CYS A 154 19.79 5.57 -9.70
CA CYS A 154 19.47 6.28 -8.46
C CYS A 154 17.97 6.34 -8.12
N GLY A 155 17.14 5.50 -8.74
CA GLY A 155 15.70 5.41 -8.47
C GLY A 155 15.34 4.64 -7.20
N TRP A 156 15.91 4.98 -6.04
CA TRP A 156 15.72 4.24 -4.78
C TRP A 156 14.29 4.28 -4.22
N THR A 157 13.46 5.23 -4.66
CA THR A 157 12.02 5.30 -4.33
C THR A 157 11.24 4.07 -4.77
N VAL A 158 11.77 3.32 -5.76
CA VAL A 158 11.16 2.07 -6.26
C VAL A 158 10.90 1.04 -5.17
N LEU A 159 11.73 0.99 -4.11
CA LEU A 159 11.54 0.05 -3.00
C LEU A 159 10.18 0.24 -2.32
N GLN A 160 9.79 1.50 -2.08
CA GLN A 160 8.50 1.82 -1.48
C GLN A 160 7.35 1.58 -2.46
N GLU A 161 7.55 1.91 -3.75
CA GLU A 161 6.52 1.77 -4.77
C GLU A 161 6.13 0.31 -5.03
N VAL A 162 7.08 -0.62 -5.01
CA VAL A 162 6.78 -2.06 -5.13
C VAL A 162 5.85 -2.51 -4.00
N VAL A 163 6.07 -2.05 -2.77
CA VAL A 163 5.19 -2.43 -1.64
C VAL A 163 3.85 -1.68 -1.71
N LYS A 164 3.83 -0.40 -2.10
CA LYS A 164 2.59 0.38 -2.31
C LYS A 164 1.66 -0.29 -3.32
N GLN A 165 2.21 -0.89 -4.37
CA GLN A 165 1.42 -1.60 -5.38
C GLN A 165 0.73 -2.87 -4.88
N CYS A 166 1.09 -3.40 -3.70
CA CYS A 166 0.27 -4.44 -3.04
C CYS A 166 -1.19 -3.99 -2.81
N LEU A 167 -1.45 -2.68 -2.74
CA LEU A 167 -2.79 -2.09 -2.60
C LEU A 167 -3.57 -1.95 -3.91
N SER A 168 -2.93 -2.28 -5.04
CA SER A 168 -3.53 -2.17 -6.37
C SER A 168 -4.34 -3.40 -6.77
N ARG A 169 -4.59 -4.35 -5.86
CA ARG A 169 -5.45 -5.52 -6.16
C ARG A 169 -6.91 -5.09 -6.36
N PRO A 170 -7.67 -5.78 -7.25
CA PRO A 170 -9.08 -5.47 -7.52
C PRO A 170 -9.99 -5.62 -6.30
N ASP A 171 -9.66 -6.56 -5.41
CA ASP A 171 -10.46 -6.98 -4.26
C ASP A 171 -10.22 -6.13 -3.00
N ILE A 172 -9.26 -5.20 -3.02
CA ILE A 172 -9.01 -4.31 -1.88
C ILE A 172 -10.06 -3.18 -1.87
N PRO A 173 -10.85 -3.04 -0.77
CA PRO A 173 -11.82 -1.96 -0.62
C PRO A 173 -11.16 -0.57 -0.62
N GLU A 174 -11.90 0.44 -1.08
CA GLU A 174 -11.37 1.80 -1.23
C GLU A 174 -10.92 2.40 0.11
N TYR A 175 -11.66 2.18 1.21
CA TYR A 175 -11.28 2.67 2.54
C TYR A 175 -9.96 2.05 3.04
N MET A 176 -9.68 0.79 2.68
CA MET A 176 -8.42 0.13 2.99
C MET A 176 -7.28 0.69 2.16
N ARG A 177 -7.50 0.91 0.85
CA ARG A 177 -6.53 1.53 -0.05
C ARG A 177 -6.17 2.93 0.44
N ALA A 178 -7.16 3.76 0.77
CA ALA A 178 -6.96 5.11 1.29
C ALA A 178 -6.21 5.11 2.64
N GLY A 179 -6.58 4.21 3.56
CA GLY A 179 -5.92 4.07 4.85
C GLY A 179 -4.44 3.70 4.74
N TYR A 180 -4.12 2.65 3.98
CA TYR A 180 -2.71 2.30 3.74
C TYR A 180 -1.97 3.38 2.96
N LYS A 181 -2.62 4.02 1.96
CA LYS A 181 -2.03 5.15 1.24
C LYS A 181 -1.62 6.25 2.23
N LYS A 182 -2.44 6.59 3.22
CA LYS A 182 -2.06 7.53 4.29
C LYS A 182 -0.80 7.08 5.04
N LEU A 183 -0.72 5.81 5.45
CA LEU A 183 0.47 5.28 6.13
C LEU A 183 1.72 5.31 5.25
N PHE A 184 1.60 5.02 3.96
CA PHE A 184 2.71 5.09 3.01
C PHE A 184 3.21 6.52 2.77
N HIS A 185 2.35 7.54 2.90
CA HIS A 185 2.79 8.95 2.87
C HIS A 185 3.61 9.32 4.10
N MET A 186 3.62 8.49 5.16
CA MET A 186 4.49 8.71 6.31
C MET A 186 5.96 8.38 6.00
N LEU A 187 6.23 7.48 5.05
CA LEU A 187 7.60 7.19 4.62
C LEU A 187 8.19 8.43 3.94
N PRO A 188 9.40 8.89 4.33
CA PRO A 188 10.06 9.99 3.65
C PRO A 188 10.30 9.64 2.17
N GLN A 189 9.90 10.55 1.28
CA GLN A 189 10.09 10.40 -0.15
C GLN A 189 11.52 10.81 -0.51
N GLY A 190 12.27 9.90 -1.12
CA GLY A 190 13.67 10.15 -1.49
C GLY A 190 13.80 10.91 -2.81
N HIS A 191 14.73 11.86 -2.85
CA HIS A 191 15.17 12.62 -4.00
C HIS A 191 16.65 12.35 -4.20
N CYS A 192 17.03 11.83 -5.36
CA CYS A 192 18.40 11.38 -5.61
C CYS A 192 18.95 11.94 -6.92
N ILE A 193 20.22 12.32 -6.90
CA ILE A 193 21.01 12.63 -8.10
C ILE A 193 22.19 11.68 -8.21
N GLU A 194 22.70 11.50 -9.43
CA GLU A 194 23.90 10.71 -9.70
C GLU A 194 25.13 11.63 -9.72
N LYS A 195 26.11 11.36 -8.85
CA LYS A 195 27.42 12.04 -8.78
C LYS A 195 28.51 11.03 -8.48
N ASP A 196 29.62 11.08 -9.21
CA ASP A 196 30.78 10.19 -9.04
C ASP A 196 30.39 8.70 -8.99
N ASN A 197 29.46 8.31 -9.87
CA ASN A 197 28.90 6.94 -9.97
C ASN A 197 28.22 6.44 -8.67
N GLN A 198 27.85 7.34 -7.77
CA GLN A 198 27.05 7.10 -6.58
C GLN A 198 25.76 7.90 -6.64
N CYS A 199 24.81 7.53 -5.80
CA CYS A 199 23.57 8.26 -5.61
C CYS A 199 23.68 9.13 -4.37
N LYS A 200 23.47 10.43 -4.55
CA LYS A 200 23.40 11.42 -3.48
C LYS A 200 21.94 11.72 -3.23
N CYS A 201 21.45 11.47 -2.02
CA CYS A 201 20.00 11.46 -1.73
C CYS A 201 19.64 12.25 -0.48
N CYS A 202 18.48 12.91 -0.55
CA CYS A 202 17.80 13.59 0.55
C CYS A 202 16.32 13.19 0.55
N CYS A 203 15.55 13.50 1.60
CA CYS A 203 14.16 13.12 1.69
C CYS A 203 13.21 14.25 2.11
N GLY A 204 11.93 14.08 1.76
CA GLY A 204 10.85 14.97 2.18
C GLY A 204 10.99 16.34 1.54
N ASP A 205 11.02 17.38 2.37
CA ASP A 205 11.15 18.77 1.93
C ASP A 205 12.60 19.14 1.56
N TYR A 206 13.51 18.16 1.48
CA TYR A 206 14.92 18.35 1.14
C TYR A 206 15.28 17.62 -0.14
N GLU A 207 16.17 18.22 -0.93
CA GLU A 207 16.76 17.66 -2.13
C GLU A 207 18.28 17.84 -2.15
N PRO A 208 19.03 16.99 -2.86
CA PRO A 208 20.45 17.23 -3.09
C PRO A 208 20.68 18.57 -3.80
N ASN A 209 21.67 19.35 -3.38
CA ASN A 209 22.16 20.48 -4.17
C ASN A 209 22.77 20.00 -5.51
N GLU A 210 23.07 20.92 -6.42
CA GLU A 210 23.58 20.60 -7.76
C GLU A 210 24.87 19.76 -7.75
N ASP A 211 25.70 19.92 -6.72
CA ASP A 211 26.98 19.22 -6.56
C ASP A 211 26.83 17.86 -5.85
N GLY A 212 25.70 17.59 -5.20
CA GLY A 212 25.47 16.37 -4.44
C GLY A 212 26.30 16.28 -3.16
N THR A 213 26.54 17.43 -2.52
CA THR A 213 27.35 17.56 -1.30
C THR A 213 26.51 17.85 -0.05
N GLU A 214 25.32 18.45 -0.20
CA GLU A 214 24.45 18.79 0.92
C GLU A 214 22.95 18.62 0.58
N CYS A 215 22.12 18.51 1.62
CA CYS A 215 20.67 18.54 1.49
C CYS A 215 20.15 19.97 1.67
N VAL A 216 19.58 20.53 0.62
CA VAL A 216 18.95 21.85 0.65
C VAL A 216 17.45 21.72 0.72
N LYS A 217 16.79 22.67 1.39
CA LYS A 217 15.32 22.68 1.45
C LYS A 217 14.77 23.01 0.07
N GLN A 218 13.84 22.20 -0.41
CA GLN A 218 13.15 22.41 -1.67
C GLN A 218 12.49 23.79 -1.68
N GLN A 219 12.51 24.43 -2.85
CA GLN A 219 11.78 25.66 -3.04
C GLN A 219 10.29 25.37 -2.96
N ASP A 220 9.56 26.11 -2.12
CA ASP A 220 8.10 26.02 -2.11
C ASP A 220 7.56 26.63 -3.39
N HIS A 221 7.26 25.76 -4.36
CA HIS A 221 6.67 26.16 -5.63
C HIS A 221 5.20 26.58 -5.50
N GLN A 222 4.59 26.52 -4.30
CA GLN A 222 3.18 26.88 -4.04
C GLN A 222 2.25 26.29 -5.09
N CYS A 223 2.32 24.96 -5.26
CA CYS A 223 1.54 24.28 -6.26
C CYS A 223 0.04 24.36 -5.94
N ALA A 224 -0.80 24.53 -6.97
CA ALA A 224 -2.24 24.40 -6.80
C ALA A 224 -2.60 23.03 -6.20
N PRO A 225 -3.65 22.94 -5.35
CA PRO A 225 -4.15 21.66 -4.89
C PRO A 225 -4.65 20.83 -6.07
N PHE A 226 -4.53 19.52 -5.95
CA PHE A 226 -5.17 18.60 -6.89
C PHE A 226 -6.69 18.70 -6.74
N ASN A 227 -7.40 18.55 -7.85
CA ASN A 227 -8.84 18.37 -7.83
C ASN A 227 -9.24 17.04 -7.17
N GLU A 228 -10.55 16.91 -6.93
CA GLU A 228 -11.12 15.63 -6.49
C GLU A 228 -10.80 14.54 -7.52
N PRO A 229 -10.48 13.32 -7.06
CA PRO A 229 -10.25 12.18 -7.94
C PRO A 229 -11.44 11.92 -8.86
N GLY A 230 -11.17 11.72 -10.15
CA GLY A 230 -12.19 11.29 -11.11
C GLY A 230 -12.69 9.86 -10.88
N ASP A 231 -13.46 9.34 -11.82
CA ASP A 231 -13.87 7.94 -11.84
C ASP A 231 -12.71 7.02 -12.24
N TRP A 232 -12.88 5.72 -11.96
CA TRP A 232 -11.97 4.71 -12.47
C TRP A 232 -12.17 4.54 -13.98
N SER A 233 -11.08 4.47 -14.75
CA SER A 233 -11.11 4.14 -16.17
C SER A 233 -11.63 2.73 -16.42
N GLU A 234 -11.88 2.40 -17.70
CA GLU A 234 -11.95 1.02 -18.15
C GLU A 234 -10.62 0.29 -17.91
N CYS A 235 -10.65 -1.04 -18.00
CA CYS A 235 -9.46 -1.89 -17.97
C CYS A 235 -8.56 -1.63 -19.18
N LEU A 236 -7.44 -0.95 -18.93
CA LEU A 236 -6.40 -0.62 -19.91
C LEU A 236 -5.60 -1.87 -20.29
N TRP A 237 -5.27 -1.99 -21.57
CA TRP A 237 -4.55 -3.15 -22.10
C TRP A 237 -3.62 -2.75 -23.23
N PHE A 238 -2.58 -3.56 -23.42
CA PHE A 238 -1.63 -3.45 -24.52
C PHE A 238 -2.35 -3.42 -25.89
N PRO A 239 -1.74 -2.80 -26.92
CA PRO A 239 -0.37 -2.27 -26.99
C PRO A 239 -0.15 -0.99 -26.19
N LEU A 240 1.11 -0.73 -25.83
CA LEU A 240 1.49 0.40 -24.96
C LEU A 240 1.01 1.74 -25.51
N ALA A 241 1.09 1.96 -26.83
CA ALA A 241 0.63 3.19 -27.46
C ALA A 241 -0.87 3.45 -27.23
N ASP A 242 -1.70 2.41 -27.25
CA ASP A 242 -3.15 2.54 -27.05
C ASP A 242 -3.49 2.78 -25.58
N MET A 243 -2.76 2.13 -24.66
CA MET A 243 -2.87 2.44 -23.23
C MET A 243 -2.61 3.93 -22.99
N PHE A 244 -1.53 4.47 -23.54
CA PHE A 244 -1.17 5.88 -23.36
C PHE A 244 -2.25 6.81 -23.91
N LYS A 245 -2.77 6.57 -25.12
CA LYS A 245 -3.88 7.36 -25.67
C LYS A 245 -5.11 7.33 -24.78
N LYS A 246 -5.47 6.16 -24.24
CA LYS A 246 -6.60 6.01 -23.32
C LYS A 246 -6.36 6.75 -22.00
N VAL A 247 -5.15 6.72 -21.45
CA VAL A 247 -4.80 7.51 -20.25
C VAL A 247 -4.93 9.01 -20.52
N GLN A 248 -4.42 9.49 -21.66
CA GLN A 248 -4.51 10.90 -22.03
C GLN A 248 -5.96 11.37 -22.15
N SER A 249 -6.79 10.59 -22.85
CA SER A 249 -8.22 10.86 -23.00
C SER A 249 -8.94 10.82 -21.65
N HIS A 250 -8.71 9.79 -20.84
CA HIS A 250 -9.37 9.64 -19.53
C HIS A 250 -8.98 10.74 -18.53
N CYS A 251 -7.71 11.13 -18.49
CA CYS A 251 -7.23 12.18 -17.60
C CYS A 251 -7.44 13.61 -18.15
N GLY A 252 -8.00 13.78 -19.35
CA GLY A 252 -8.19 15.09 -19.98
C GLY A 252 -6.88 15.83 -20.28
N VAL A 253 -5.79 15.09 -20.53
CA VAL A 253 -4.47 15.66 -20.83
C VAL A 253 -4.22 15.54 -22.33
N GLU A 254 -4.82 16.44 -23.10
CA GLU A 254 -4.64 16.49 -24.55
C GLU A 254 -3.25 17.04 -24.92
N GLY A 255 -2.64 16.44 -25.94
CA GLY A 255 -1.33 16.83 -26.47
C GLY A 255 -0.34 15.66 -26.56
N LYS A 256 0.66 15.77 -27.45
CA LYS A 256 1.77 14.80 -27.45
C LYS A 256 2.55 14.99 -26.14
N PRO A 257 2.85 13.92 -25.37
CA PRO A 257 3.80 14.04 -24.28
C PRO A 257 5.12 14.51 -24.92
N GLU A 258 5.66 15.62 -24.45
CA GLU A 258 6.84 16.33 -25.00
C GLU A 258 8.00 15.34 -25.28
N GLY A 259 8.04 14.73 -26.47
CA GLY A 259 9.07 13.76 -26.88
C GLY A 259 9.06 12.38 -26.16
N LEU A 260 8.29 12.21 -25.08
CA LEU A 260 8.33 11.01 -24.23
C LEU A 260 7.36 9.89 -24.65
N SER A 261 6.87 9.92 -25.89
CA SER A 261 6.04 8.82 -26.39
C SER A 261 6.80 7.48 -26.28
N PRO A 262 6.25 6.48 -25.57
CA PRO A 262 6.84 5.16 -25.56
C PRO A 262 6.78 4.59 -26.97
N SER A 263 7.93 4.28 -27.54
CA SER A 263 7.98 3.38 -28.69
C SER A 263 7.50 2.00 -28.24
N SER A 264 6.92 1.24 -29.17
CA SER A 264 6.66 -0.18 -28.91
C SER A 264 7.99 -0.86 -28.61
N LEU A 265 8.05 -1.57 -27.48
CA LEU A 265 9.22 -2.33 -27.05
C LEU A 265 9.07 -3.82 -27.32
N ALA A 266 7.87 -4.24 -27.75
CA ALA A 266 7.59 -5.60 -28.15
C ALA A 266 8.29 -5.91 -29.50
N PRO A 267 8.86 -7.11 -29.67
CA PRO A 267 9.37 -7.57 -30.96
C PRO A 267 8.30 -7.49 -32.08
N ALA A 268 8.74 -7.32 -33.33
CA ALA A 268 7.84 -7.40 -34.47
C ALA A 268 7.15 -8.77 -34.49
N GLY A 269 5.83 -8.78 -34.70
CA GLY A 269 5.02 -10.01 -34.70
C GLY A 269 4.69 -10.58 -33.32
N PHE A 270 5.05 -9.91 -32.22
CA PHE A 270 4.63 -10.34 -30.88
C PHE A 270 3.11 -10.32 -30.74
N GLN A 271 2.51 -11.48 -30.48
CA GLN A 271 1.07 -11.60 -30.28
C GLN A 271 0.70 -11.19 -28.85
N ILE A 272 -0.10 -10.13 -28.75
CA ILE A 272 -0.67 -9.68 -27.48
C ILE A 272 -1.95 -10.49 -27.24
N PRO A 273 -2.03 -11.28 -26.16
CA PRO A 273 -3.25 -12.05 -25.86
C PRO A 273 -4.37 -11.12 -25.38
N GLU A 274 -5.54 -11.70 -25.11
CA GLU A 274 -6.58 -11.02 -24.34
C GLU A 274 -6.09 -10.61 -22.94
N LYS A 275 -6.87 -9.75 -22.28
CA LYS A 275 -6.57 -9.26 -20.92
C LYS A 275 -6.41 -10.44 -19.96
N CYS A 276 -5.27 -10.52 -19.28
CA CYS A 276 -4.98 -11.65 -18.38
C CYS A 276 -3.99 -11.25 -17.28
N GLY A 277 -3.75 -12.17 -16.36
CA GLY A 277 -2.65 -12.21 -15.41
C GLY A 277 -2.70 -11.12 -14.35
N PHE A 278 -3.87 -10.53 -14.11
CA PHE A 278 -4.02 -9.27 -13.38
C PHE A 278 -3.14 -8.13 -13.94
N CYS A 279 -2.74 -8.22 -15.21
CA CYS A 279 -1.88 -7.25 -15.87
C CYS A 279 -2.66 -6.05 -16.43
N SER A 280 -3.95 -6.22 -16.70
CA SER A 280 -4.81 -5.09 -17.05
C SER A 280 -5.12 -4.26 -15.80
N PHE A 281 -5.30 -2.96 -15.95
CA PHE A 281 -5.57 -2.06 -14.82
C PHE A 281 -6.43 -0.87 -15.23
N ARG A 282 -7.09 -0.30 -14.23
CA ARG A 282 -7.80 0.98 -14.26
C ARG A 282 -6.93 2.05 -13.64
N LEU A 283 -7.07 3.27 -14.11
CA LEU A 283 -6.51 4.45 -13.47
C LEU A 283 -7.61 5.35 -12.94
N LYS A 284 -7.27 6.15 -11.93
CA LYS A 284 -8.07 7.27 -11.46
C LYS A 284 -7.19 8.50 -11.47
N CYS A 285 -7.60 9.55 -12.17
CA CYS A 285 -6.79 10.74 -12.38
C CYS A 285 -7.17 11.87 -11.42
N GLN A 286 -6.16 12.59 -10.96
CA GLN A 286 -6.26 13.88 -10.29
C GLN A 286 -5.37 14.87 -11.03
N SER A 287 -5.91 16.01 -11.44
CA SER A 287 -5.18 17.06 -12.11
C SER A 287 -5.12 18.32 -11.26
N ARG A 288 -4.12 19.16 -11.55
CA ARG A 288 -3.98 20.51 -11.01
C ARG A 288 -3.52 21.44 -12.11
N GLU A 289 -3.61 22.74 -11.85
CA GLU A 289 -3.09 23.76 -12.76
C GLU A 289 -1.58 23.57 -12.99
N LYS A 290 -1.14 23.76 -14.24
CA LYS A 290 0.26 23.65 -14.63
C LYS A 290 1.04 24.83 -14.02
N LYS A 291 2.10 24.53 -13.29
CA LYS A 291 3.03 25.52 -12.74
C LYS A 291 4.46 24.96 -12.78
N GLU A 292 5.44 25.83 -12.96
CA GLU A 292 6.84 25.43 -12.86
C GLU A 292 7.14 24.84 -11.47
N GLY A 293 7.91 23.75 -11.43
CA GLY A 293 8.14 22.97 -10.20
C GLY A 293 6.98 22.02 -9.83
N CYS A 294 5.84 22.10 -10.52
CA CYS A 294 4.62 21.37 -10.14
C CYS A 294 4.13 20.46 -11.27
N PHE A 295 4.40 19.14 -11.17
CA PHE A 295 3.84 18.18 -12.14
C PHE A 295 2.30 18.15 -12.06
N PRO A 296 1.56 18.24 -13.19
CA PRO A 296 0.13 18.57 -13.17
C PRO A 296 -0.81 17.38 -12.97
N LEU A 297 -0.30 16.14 -12.97
CA LEU A 297 -1.11 14.94 -12.97
C LEU A 297 -0.65 13.95 -11.89
N LYS A 298 -1.60 13.41 -11.14
CA LYS A 298 -1.41 12.30 -10.22
C LYS A 298 -2.41 11.20 -10.60
N VAL A 299 -1.99 9.94 -10.54
CA VAL A 299 -2.87 8.81 -10.84
C VAL A 299 -2.79 7.74 -9.75
N ASP A 300 -3.92 7.09 -9.49
CA ASP A 300 -3.99 5.85 -8.72
C ASP A 300 -4.26 4.67 -9.66
N LYS A 301 -3.75 3.48 -9.31
CA LYS A 301 -3.91 2.23 -10.08
C LYS A 301 -4.76 1.22 -9.32
N LYS A 302 -5.69 0.57 -10.03
CA LYS A 302 -6.38 -0.65 -9.58
C LYS A 302 -6.28 -1.71 -10.69
N SER A 303 -5.69 -2.85 -10.40
CA SER A 303 -5.59 -3.98 -11.34
C SER A 303 -6.99 -4.57 -11.59
N CYS A 304 -7.21 -5.14 -12.76
CA CYS A 304 -8.47 -5.79 -13.13
C CYS A 304 -8.42 -7.28 -12.81
N GLY A 305 -9.49 -7.82 -12.22
CA GLY A 305 -9.63 -9.25 -11.89
C GLY A 305 -10.78 -9.92 -12.64
N ALA A 306 -11.15 -11.13 -12.22
CA ALA A 306 -12.23 -11.92 -12.83
C ALA A 306 -13.59 -11.18 -12.87
N GLU A 307 -13.87 -10.35 -11.87
CA GLU A 307 -15.09 -9.52 -11.80
C GLU A 307 -15.08 -8.33 -12.77
N ASP A 308 -13.92 -7.95 -13.30
CA ASP A 308 -13.78 -6.83 -14.24
C ASP A 308 -13.87 -7.28 -15.71
N CYS A 309 -13.34 -8.46 -16.03
CA CYS A 309 -13.48 -9.09 -17.33
C CYS A 309 -13.22 -10.61 -17.25
N PRO A 310 -13.77 -11.42 -18.19
CA PRO A 310 -13.75 -12.88 -18.09
C PRO A 310 -12.37 -13.50 -17.91
N THR A 311 -11.35 -12.95 -18.57
CA THR A 311 -9.99 -13.50 -18.62
C THR A 311 -8.99 -12.73 -17.76
N CYS A 312 -9.39 -11.58 -17.18
CA CYS A 312 -8.49 -10.65 -16.49
C CYS A 312 -7.76 -11.29 -15.28
N GLY A 313 -8.41 -12.22 -14.60
CA GLY A 313 -7.85 -12.96 -13.46
C GLY A 313 -7.08 -14.23 -13.83
N ASP A 314 -7.17 -14.70 -15.07
CA ASP A 314 -6.54 -15.96 -15.52
C ASP A 314 -5.03 -15.76 -15.74
N VAL A 315 -4.23 -16.81 -15.58
CA VAL A 315 -2.80 -16.72 -15.90
C VAL A 315 -2.58 -16.41 -17.40
N CYS A 316 -1.74 -15.44 -17.72
CA CYS A 316 -1.39 -15.18 -19.11
C CYS A 316 -0.57 -16.33 -19.68
N THR A 317 -0.89 -16.79 -20.89
CA THR A 317 -0.09 -17.78 -21.63
C THR A 317 0.53 -17.12 -22.85
N LEU A 318 1.86 -17.05 -22.89
CA LEU A 318 2.64 -16.38 -23.93
C LEU A 318 3.64 -17.35 -24.56
N ASP A 319 3.98 -17.13 -25.82
CA ASP A 319 5.09 -17.84 -26.47
C ASP A 319 6.44 -17.37 -25.93
N LYS A 320 7.40 -18.31 -25.87
CA LYS A 320 8.79 -17.99 -25.57
C LYS A 320 9.35 -17.03 -26.62
N GLN A 321 10.17 -16.08 -26.15
CA GLN A 321 10.93 -15.19 -27.03
C GLN A 321 12.40 -15.53 -26.86
N ASN A 322 13.10 -15.81 -27.97
CA ASN A 322 14.49 -16.33 -27.94
C ASN A 322 14.64 -17.53 -26.98
N ASN A 323 13.69 -18.48 -27.04
CA ASN A 323 13.63 -19.66 -26.17
C ASN A 323 13.61 -19.36 -24.65
N SER A 324 13.10 -18.20 -24.24
CA SER A 324 13.04 -17.81 -22.82
C SER A 324 11.77 -17.03 -22.47
N CYS A 325 11.41 -17.05 -21.18
CA CYS A 325 10.38 -16.21 -20.58
C CYS A 325 10.92 -14.92 -19.94
N ALA A 326 12.21 -14.61 -20.10
CA ALA A 326 12.85 -13.43 -19.51
C ALA A 326 12.52 -12.10 -20.24
N PHE A 327 11.78 -12.16 -21.36
CA PHE A 327 11.54 -11.00 -22.21
C PHE A 327 10.72 -9.89 -21.54
N THR A 328 9.83 -10.21 -20.59
CA THR A 328 9.06 -9.19 -19.84
C THR A 328 9.98 -8.28 -19.03
N LYS A 329 10.96 -8.85 -18.32
CA LYS A 329 11.99 -8.11 -17.59
C LYS A 329 12.86 -7.29 -18.55
N ALA A 330 13.28 -7.88 -19.68
CA ALA A 330 14.09 -7.18 -20.68
C ALA A 330 13.37 -5.98 -21.30
N MET A 331 12.08 -6.12 -21.64
CA MET A 331 11.26 -5.02 -22.15
C MET A 331 11.09 -3.91 -21.11
N GLY A 332 10.83 -4.26 -19.84
CA GLY A 332 10.75 -3.28 -18.74
C GLY A 332 12.05 -2.49 -18.57
N MET A 333 13.21 -3.16 -18.57
CA MET A 333 14.51 -2.47 -18.49
C MET A 333 14.76 -1.59 -19.72
N LYS A 334 14.43 -2.07 -20.93
CA LYS A 334 14.55 -1.28 -22.16
C LYS A 334 13.68 -0.02 -22.12
N PHE A 335 12.46 -0.11 -21.57
CA PHE A 335 11.58 1.03 -21.36
C PHE A 335 12.24 2.09 -20.47
N TRP A 336 12.65 1.70 -19.27
CA TRP A 336 13.21 2.62 -18.29
C TRP A 336 14.53 3.24 -18.76
N ASN A 337 15.38 2.46 -19.44
CA ASN A 337 16.60 2.98 -20.06
C ASN A 337 16.30 4.01 -21.17
N SER A 338 15.32 3.72 -22.03
CA SER A 338 14.91 4.66 -23.09
C SER A 338 14.30 5.94 -22.50
N PHE A 339 13.47 5.81 -21.46
CA PHE A 339 12.91 6.96 -20.75
C PHE A 339 14.00 7.83 -20.12
N ALA A 340 14.94 7.22 -19.38
CA ALA A 340 16.05 7.92 -18.76
C ALA A 340 16.94 8.64 -19.80
N HIS A 341 17.21 7.98 -20.94
CA HIS A 341 17.96 8.59 -22.04
C HIS A 341 17.24 9.80 -22.62
N LYS A 342 15.96 9.64 -22.99
CA LYS A 342 15.16 10.75 -23.55
C LYS A 342 14.99 11.91 -22.58
N ALA A 343 14.82 11.64 -21.29
CA ALA A 343 14.73 12.67 -20.26
C ALA A 343 16.02 13.51 -20.19
N LYS A 344 17.19 12.87 -20.34
CA LYS A 344 18.49 13.57 -20.42
C LYS A 344 18.62 14.35 -21.73
N GLU A 345 18.36 13.72 -22.87
CA GLU A 345 18.43 14.38 -24.19
C GLU A 345 17.53 15.60 -24.30
N SER A 346 16.35 15.56 -23.66
CA SER A 346 15.37 16.64 -23.70
C SER A 346 15.58 17.69 -22.61
N ASN A 347 16.67 17.59 -21.81
CA ASN A 347 16.91 18.43 -20.64
C ASN A 347 15.68 18.57 -19.73
N LEU A 348 14.99 17.46 -19.50
CA LEU A 348 13.74 17.45 -18.76
C LEU A 348 14.00 17.79 -17.29
N ALA A 349 13.37 18.86 -16.80
CA ALA A 349 13.46 19.26 -15.39
C ALA A 349 13.13 18.08 -14.45
N HIS A 350 13.83 17.99 -13.31
CA HIS A 350 13.74 16.85 -12.40
C HIS A 350 12.29 16.56 -11.97
N TRP A 351 11.51 17.59 -11.61
CA TRP A 351 10.11 17.46 -11.18
C TRP A 351 9.19 16.93 -12.30
N ARG A 352 9.51 17.21 -13.57
CA ARG A 352 8.80 16.63 -14.72
C ARG A 352 9.17 15.17 -14.91
N ARG A 353 10.47 14.86 -14.89
CA ARG A 353 10.98 13.48 -15.00
C ARG A 353 10.37 12.58 -13.92
N ASP A 354 10.38 13.04 -12.68
CA ASP A 354 9.86 12.27 -11.54
C ASP A 354 8.34 12.11 -11.64
N GLY A 355 7.62 13.15 -12.08
CA GLY A 355 6.20 13.06 -12.38
C GLY A 355 5.85 12.03 -13.47
N TYR A 356 6.60 11.99 -14.57
CA TYR A 356 6.42 10.95 -15.60
C TYR A 356 6.80 9.56 -15.09
N ALA A 357 7.87 9.43 -14.31
CA ALA A 357 8.23 8.16 -13.68
C ALA A 357 7.10 7.66 -12.76
N ASP A 358 6.43 8.56 -12.04
CA ASP A 358 5.26 8.26 -11.22
C ASP A 358 4.03 7.81 -12.03
N LEU A 359 3.91 8.18 -13.30
CA LEU A 359 2.89 7.62 -14.19
C LEU A 359 3.32 6.25 -14.71
N PHE A 360 4.59 6.10 -15.09
CA PHE A 360 5.10 4.89 -15.76
C PHE A 360 5.35 3.73 -14.80
N LYS A 361 5.48 3.97 -13.50
CA LYS A 361 5.59 2.90 -12.49
C LYS A 361 4.39 1.95 -12.47
N PHE A 362 3.24 2.37 -13.01
CA PHE A 362 2.03 1.56 -13.08
C PHE A 362 1.98 0.64 -14.31
N LEU A 363 2.96 0.74 -15.22
CA LEU A 363 3.04 -0.17 -16.35
C LEU A 363 3.14 -1.64 -15.86
N PRO A 364 2.45 -2.59 -16.51
CA PRO A 364 2.38 -3.95 -16.02
C PRO A 364 3.77 -4.60 -16.03
N TYR A 365 4.24 -5.00 -14.85
CA TYR A 365 5.49 -5.75 -14.69
C TYR A 365 5.17 -7.24 -14.56
N GLY A 366 5.34 -7.98 -15.67
CA GLY A 366 5.03 -9.40 -15.74
C GLY A 366 6.13 -10.29 -15.14
N HIS A 367 5.77 -11.09 -14.14
CA HIS A 367 6.55 -12.22 -13.65
C HIS A 367 6.11 -13.49 -14.37
N CYS A 368 7.04 -14.14 -15.07
CA CYS A 368 6.75 -15.30 -15.90
C CYS A 368 7.50 -16.54 -15.41
N LYS A 369 6.83 -17.69 -15.49
CA LYS A 369 7.40 -19.01 -15.29
C LYS A 369 7.33 -19.80 -16.59
N GLU A 370 8.39 -20.54 -16.89
CA GLU A 370 8.40 -21.48 -18.00
C GLU A 370 7.66 -22.77 -17.60
N VAL A 371 6.63 -23.13 -18.37
CA VAL A 371 5.86 -24.36 -18.19
C VAL A 371 5.67 -25.00 -19.56
N GLY A 372 6.38 -26.09 -19.80
CA GLY A 372 6.46 -26.73 -21.12
C GLY A 372 7.08 -25.79 -22.16
N ASP A 373 6.37 -25.56 -23.26
CA ASP A 373 6.77 -24.70 -24.37
C ASP A 373 6.28 -23.24 -24.22
N LYS A 374 5.53 -22.91 -23.16
CA LYS A 374 4.92 -21.60 -22.94
C LYS A 374 5.49 -20.87 -21.72
N CYS A 375 5.20 -19.57 -21.68
CA CYS A 375 5.43 -18.69 -20.55
C CYS A 375 4.10 -18.39 -19.85
N LYS A 376 4.02 -18.72 -18.56
CA LYS A 376 2.87 -18.45 -17.69
C LYS A 376 3.15 -17.20 -16.87
N CYS A 377 2.40 -16.13 -17.08
CA CYS A 377 2.74 -14.81 -16.56
C CYS A 377 1.61 -14.17 -15.74
N CYS A 378 2.01 -13.49 -14.66
CA CYS A 378 1.14 -12.67 -13.82
C CYS A 378 1.85 -11.36 -13.52
N CYS A 379 1.11 -10.26 -13.33
CA CYS A 379 1.70 -8.96 -13.01
C CYS A 379 1.62 -8.63 -11.52
N HIS A 380 2.63 -7.91 -11.04
CA HIS A 380 2.69 -7.44 -9.66
C HIS A 380 1.38 -6.70 -9.25
N PRO A 381 0.76 -7.03 -8.10
CA PRO A 381 1.29 -7.79 -6.95
C PRO A 381 1.07 -9.31 -6.96
N TYR A 382 0.75 -9.88 -8.12
CA TYR A 382 0.60 -11.32 -8.31
C TYR A 382 1.86 -11.95 -8.89
N GLU A 383 1.95 -13.26 -8.78
CA GLU A 383 2.92 -14.11 -9.46
C GLU A 383 2.30 -15.46 -9.84
N PRO A 384 2.84 -16.17 -10.83
CA PRO A 384 2.39 -17.53 -11.14
C PRO A 384 2.57 -18.44 -9.93
N ASN A 385 1.59 -19.32 -9.68
CA ASN A 385 1.72 -20.39 -8.70
C ASN A 385 2.75 -21.45 -9.13
N GLU A 386 2.95 -22.49 -8.31
CA GLU A 386 4.02 -23.47 -8.50
C GLU A 386 3.93 -24.25 -9.81
N ASP A 387 2.74 -24.56 -10.32
CA ASP A 387 2.55 -25.27 -11.59
C ASP A 387 2.26 -24.33 -12.78
N GLY A 388 2.14 -23.02 -12.52
CA GLY A 388 1.86 -21.99 -13.53
C GLY A 388 0.44 -22.04 -14.10
N THR A 389 -0.53 -22.61 -13.36
CA THR A 389 -1.94 -22.69 -13.76
C THR A 389 -2.77 -21.47 -13.31
N ALA A 390 -2.29 -20.73 -12.31
CA ALA A 390 -3.03 -19.59 -11.75
C ALA A 390 -2.10 -18.46 -11.26
N CYS A 391 -2.69 -17.28 -11.04
CA CYS A 391 -2.02 -16.16 -10.39
C CYS A 391 -2.33 -16.12 -8.90
N VAL A 392 -1.30 -16.06 -8.06
CA VAL A 392 -1.42 -15.94 -6.60
C VAL A 392 -0.80 -14.64 -6.13
N VAL A 393 -1.32 -14.10 -5.03
CA VAL A 393 -0.77 -12.88 -4.44
C VAL A 393 0.60 -13.19 -3.83
N LYS A 394 1.61 -12.36 -4.17
CA LYS A 394 2.95 -12.44 -3.58
C LYS A 394 2.88 -12.44 -2.06
N GLN A 395 3.68 -13.28 -1.41
CA GLN A 395 3.59 -13.49 0.04
C GLN A 395 3.66 -12.19 0.85
N TYR A 396 4.56 -11.27 0.48
CA TYR A 396 4.71 -9.98 1.17
C TYR A 396 3.57 -8.98 0.90
N CYS A 397 2.69 -9.27 -0.07
CA CYS A 397 1.51 -8.46 -0.37
C CYS A 397 0.23 -8.95 0.31
N LYS A 398 0.21 -10.19 0.84
CA LYS A 398 -0.94 -10.74 1.57
C LYS A 398 -1.24 -9.95 2.85
N SER A 399 -2.52 -9.81 3.17
CA SER A 399 -3.01 -9.25 4.44
C SER A 399 -2.73 -10.19 5.62
N LEU A 400 -2.86 -9.66 6.84
CA LEU A 400 -2.77 -10.44 8.10
C LEU A 400 -3.71 -11.65 8.10
N GLU A 401 -4.93 -11.47 7.61
CA GLU A 401 -5.96 -12.51 7.58
C GLU A 401 -5.58 -13.61 6.58
N GLU A 402 -5.06 -13.23 5.41
CA GLU A 402 -4.55 -14.17 4.40
C GLU A 402 -3.29 -14.93 4.85
N THR A 403 -2.49 -14.36 5.77
CA THR A 403 -1.29 -15.03 6.32
C THR A 403 -1.60 -15.91 7.53
N GLY A 404 -2.57 -15.54 8.37
CA GLY A 404 -3.00 -16.27 9.57
C GLY A 404 -4.03 -17.38 9.32
N GLY A 405 -4.52 -17.53 8.08
CA GLY A 405 -5.57 -18.47 7.70
C GLY A 405 -5.23 -19.97 7.77
N LYS A 406 -3.98 -20.36 8.11
CA LYS A 406 -3.69 -21.74 8.57
C LYS A 406 -4.02 -21.88 10.05
N LYS A 407 -5.27 -21.64 10.44
CA LYS A 407 -5.80 -22.27 11.67
C LYS A 407 -6.16 -23.71 11.30
N GLN A 408 -5.65 -24.65 12.08
CA GLN A 408 -5.96 -26.07 12.01
C GLN A 408 -7.45 -26.27 11.77
N GLN A 409 -7.79 -26.75 10.58
CA GLN A 409 -9.02 -27.51 10.37
C GLN A 409 -8.75 -28.85 11.05
N GLN A 410 -8.85 -28.85 12.38
CA GLN A 410 -8.87 -30.08 13.15
C GLN A 410 -10.29 -30.61 12.97
N ASP A 411 -10.40 -31.72 12.25
CA ASP A 411 -11.60 -32.53 12.20
C ASP A 411 -12.13 -32.70 13.63
N GLN A 412 -13.27 -32.08 13.93
CA GLN A 412 -14.09 -32.48 15.06
C GLN A 412 -15.01 -33.59 14.56
N PRO A 413 -14.91 -34.83 15.06
CA PRO A 413 -16.03 -35.73 15.01
C PRO A 413 -17.04 -35.29 16.08
N GLU A 414 -18.30 -35.25 15.69
CA GLU A 414 -19.43 -35.24 16.61
C GLU A 414 -19.32 -36.37 17.64
N SER A 415 -19.42 -36.05 18.93
CA SER A 415 -20.20 -36.88 19.86
C SER A 415 -20.64 -36.09 21.10
N GLU A 416 -21.78 -36.53 21.60
CA GLU A 416 -22.76 -35.86 22.44
C GLU A 416 -22.37 -35.65 23.93
N LYS A 417 -22.92 -34.57 24.50
CA LYS A 417 -23.51 -34.40 25.86
C LYS A 417 -23.17 -35.43 26.96
N LYS A 418 -22.68 -34.95 28.13
CA LYS A 418 -23.48 -34.66 29.36
C LYS A 418 -22.60 -34.14 30.52
N ALA A 419 -23.21 -33.31 31.36
CA ALA A 419 -22.64 -32.73 32.58
C ALA A 419 -22.63 -33.70 33.77
N GLU A 420 -21.73 -33.49 34.75
CA GLU A 420 -22.06 -33.29 36.18
C GLU A 420 -20.81 -33.14 37.10
N ASN A 421 -20.90 -32.15 38.01
CA ASN A 421 -20.42 -32.09 39.40
C ASN A 421 -18.92 -32.26 39.80
N MET A 422 -18.41 -31.19 40.45
CA MET A 422 -17.29 -31.13 41.44
C MET A 422 -17.60 -31.98 42.71
N PRO A 423 -16.65 -32.31 43.64
CA PRO A 423 -15.52 -31.47 44.09
C PRO A 423 -14.17 -32.16 44.48
N GLU A 424 -13.19 -31.29 44.73
CA GLU A 424 -11.95 -31.37 45.54
C GLU A 424 -11.46 -32.71 46.13
N THR A 425 -10.15 -32.98 46.00
CA THR A 425 -9.29 -33.25 47.17
C THR A 425 -7.79 -33.14 46.86
N THR A 426 -7.11 -32.55 47.83
CA THR A 426 -5.66 -32.40 48.03
C THR A 426 -4.96 -33.73 48.34
N GLY A 427 -3.66 -33.85 48.02
CA GLY A 427 -2.86 -35.01 48.45
C GLY A 427 -1.39 -34.92 48.06
N ASN A 428 -0.56 -34.56 49.03
CA ASN A 428 0.89 -34.39 48.95
C ASN A 428 1.67 -35.71 48.78
N ALA A 429 2.83 -35.59 48.10
CA ALA A 429 4.15 -36.19 48.34
C ALA A 429 4.28 -37.66 48.78
N SER A 430 5.19 -38.42 48.13
CA SER A 430 6.46 -38.89 48.73
C SER A 430 7.28 -39.79 47.79
N GLN A 431 8.55 -39.40 47.62
CA GLN A 431 9.77 -40.22 47.64
C GLN A 431 9.77 -41.61 46.98
N HIS A 432 10.68 -41.79 46.01
CA HIS A 432 11.71 -42.83 46.11
C HIS A 432 13.02 -42.35 45.47
N GLN A 433 14.03 -42.15 46.33
CA GLN A 433 15.44 -42.12 45.94
C GLN A 433 15.89 -43.55 45.65
N HIS A 434 16.68 -43.74 44.59
CA HIS A 434 17.82 -44.66 44.64
C HIS A 434 19.02 -44.07 43.89
N ARG A 435 20.17 -44.34 44.50
CA ARG A 435 21.50 -43.77 44.35
C ARG A 435 22.31 -44.38 43.19
N HIS A 436 23.21 -43.54 42.68
CA HIS A 436 24.58 -43.80 42.23
C HIS A 436 24.87 -44.74 41.04
N HIS A 437 25.49 -44.15 40.00
CA HIS A 437 26.85 -44.54 39.61
C HIS A 437 27.64 -43.32 39.15
N HIS A 438 28.83 -43.14 39.74
CA HIS A 438 29.88 -42.23 39.33
C HIS A 438 30.62 -42.78 38.12
N GLY A 439 31.15 -41.87 37.30
CA GLY A 439 32.16 -42.14 36.28
C GLY A 439 32.67 -40.83 35.71
N ASP A 440 33.39 -40.05 36.52
CA ASP A 440 34.26 -38.99 36.02
C ASP A 440 35.52 -39.63 35.42
N SER A 441 35.93 -39.19 34.24
CA SER A 441 37.34 -39.15 33.87
C SER A 441 37.61 -37.96 32.95
N SER A 442 38.41 -37.08 33.53
CA SER A 442 39.05 -35.85 33.07
C SER A 442 40.06 -36.00 31.92
N SER A 443 40.62 -34.84 31.56
CA SER A 443 41.96 -34.54 30.96
C SER A 443 42.00 -34.39 29.44
N GLU A 444 42.09 -33.13 28.94
CA GLU A 444 43.34 -32.38 28.61
C GLU A 444 43.75 -32.62 27.14
N SER A 445 43.50 -31.65 26.26
CA SER A 445 44.48 -30.70 25.70
C SER A 445 45.55 -31.34 24.81
N HIS A 446 45.57 -30.99 23.53
CA HIS A 446 46.79 -30.43 22.92
C HIS A 446 46.52 -29.77 21.57
N GLU A 447 47.38 -28.80 21.35
CA GLU A 447 47.42 -27.76 20.35
C GLU A 447 48.29 -28.23 19.15
N GLN A 448 48.16 -27.52 18.02
CA GLN A 448 49.20 -27.25 16.99
C GLN A 448 49.19 -27.92 15.60
N HIS A 449 48.99 -27.01 14.63
CA HIS A 449 49.77 -26.71 13.42
C HIS A 449 49.79 -27.60 12.16
N HIS A 450 49.40 -26.91 11.07
CA HIS A 450 49.93 -26.86 9.70
C HIS A 450 50.19 -28.17 8.92
N HIS A 451 49.61 -28.25 7.70
CA HIS A 451 50.37 -28.01 6.47
C HIS A 451 49.47 -27.95 5.21
N HIS A 452 49.92 -27.11 4.28
CA HIS A 452 49.51 -26.97 2.88
C HIS A 452 49.56 -28.27 2.07
N HIS A 453 48.74 -28.34 1.01
CA HIS A 453 49.03 -28.72 -0.40
C HIS A 453 47.65 -28.82 -1.10
N HIS A 454 47.39 -28.39 -2.33
CA HIS A 454 48.22 -27.87 -3.42
C HIS A 454 47.34 -27.03 -4.35
#